data_AF-A0A381VWW4-F1
#
_entry.id   AF-A0A381VWW4-F1
#
_cell.length_a   1.000
_cell.length_b   1.000
_cell.length_c   1.000
_cell.angle_alpha   90.00
_cell.angle_beta   90.00
_cell.angle_gamma   90.00
#
_symmetry.space_group_name_H-M   'P 1'
#
loop_
_entity.id
_entity.type
_entity.pdbx_description
1 polymer ?
#
loop_
_entity_poly.entity_id
_entity_poly.type
_entity_poly.pdbx_seq_one_letter_code
_entity_poly.pdbx_strand_id
1 'polypeptide(L)'
;MLDKTKGVIENVSHTETDDYITRTYVMPLLFDDESRRRLIAEHRNSPVGNAPTNGRAAVEHSHELRTILDKMRRAPMAGKYVSVCIRMFEQYKIGIASGIRGKPVEMLDEVYSSEEACEHAIFLKRIADLMNHYG
;
A
#
# COMPACT_ATOMS: atom_id res chain seq x y z
N MET A 1 22.03 -15.45 30.25
CA MET A 1 21.41 -15.07 28.96
C MET A 1 20.91 -16.32 28.22
N LEU A 2 19.98 -17.09 28.80
CA LEU A 2 19.45 -18.32 28.17
C LEU A 2 17.97 -18.19 27.73
N ASP A 3 17.38 -17.01 27.93
CA ASP A 3 15.94 -16.77 27.72
C ASP A 3 15.67 -15.73 26.62
N LYS A 4 16.68 -15.42 25.79
CA LYS A 4 16.46 -14.60 24.59
C LYS A 4 16.16 -15.52 23.41
N THR A 5 14.98 -15.34 22.84
CA THR A 5 14.61 -15.93 21.55
C THR A 5 15.69 -15.61 20.52
N LYS A 6 16.09 -16.59 19.71
CA LYS A 6 17.16 -16.40 18.72
C LYS A 6 16.66 -15.45 17.62
N GLY A 7 17.52 -14.55 17.14
CA GLY A 7 17.15 -13.56 16.11
C GLY A 7 16.63 -14.15 14.79
N VAL A 8 16.94 -15.42 14.49
CA VAL A 8 16.37 -16.16 13.34
C VAL A 8 14.89 -16.48 13.56
N ILE A 9 14.50 -16.85 14.79
CA ILE A 9 13.09 -17.13 15.15
C ILE A 9 12.29 -15.82 15.16
N GLU A 10 12.90 -14.73 15.62
CA GLU A 10 12.30 -13.38 15.59
C GLU A 10 12.36 -12.70 14.21
N ASN A 11 12.98 -13.35 13.22
CA ASN A 11 13.11 -12.83 11.85
C ASN A 11 13.75 -11.43 11.78
N VAL A 12 14.68 -11.14 12.71
CA VAL A 12 15.27 -9.80 12.93
C VAL A 12 15.92 -9.28 11.65
N SER A 13 16.67 -10.13 10.93
CA SER A 13 17.34 -9.73 9.69
C SER A 13 16.36 -9.21 8.63
N HIS A 14 15.16 -9.80 8.53
CA HIS A 14 14.13 -9.32 7.61
C HIS A 14 13.63 -7.94 8.05
N THR A 15 13.23 -7.81 9.31
CA THR A 15 12.65 -6.56 9.85
C THR A 15 13.63 -5.39 9.76
N GLU A 16 14.88 -5.59 10.18
CA GLU A 16 15.92 -4.55 10.14
C GLU A 16 16.27 -4.14 8.70
N THR A 17 16.35 -5.11 7.79
CA THR A 17 16.62 -4.81 6.38
C THR A 17 15.46 -4.05 5.74
N ASP A 18 14.22 -4.45 6.03
CA ASP A 18 13.03 -3.78 5.53
C ASP A 18 12.90 -2.36 6.09
N ASP A 19 13.20 -2.15 7.38
CA ASP A 19 13.24 -0.83 7.99
C ASP A 19 14.30 0.06 7.35
N TYR A 20 15.53 -0.44 7.19
CA TYR A 20 16.61 0.26 6.51
C TYR A 20 16.21 0.66 5.09
N ILE A 21 15.73 -0.29 4.27
CA ILE A 21 15.27 -0.02 2.90
C ILE A 21 14.17 1.04 2.88
N THR A 22 13.24 1.00 3.84
CA THR A 22 12.14 1.96 3.92
C THR A 22 12.67 3.35 4.21
N ARG A 23 13.52 3.50 5.22
CA ARG A 23 14.13 4.79 5.58
C ARG A 23 15.02 5.36 4.48
N THR A 24 15.72 4.50 3.73
CA THR A 24 16.67 4.93 2.70
C THR A 24 15.99 5.26 1.36
N TYR A 25 14.99 4.49 0.94
CA TYR A 25 14.46 4.58 -0.43
C TYR A 25 12.99 5.00 -0.52
N VAL A 26 12.19 4.81 0.54
CA VAL A 26 10.75 5.13 0.52
C VAL A 26 10.49 6.46 1.22
N MET A 27 10.99 6.63 2.44
CA MET A 27 10.69 7.82 3.25
C MET A 27 11.18 9.13 2.64
N PRO A 28 12.35 9.22 1.97
CA PRO A 28 12.76 10.47 1.31
C PRO A 28 11.76 10.93 0.24
N LEU A 29 11.16 9.99 -0.51
CA LEU A 29 10.14 10.29 -1.52
C LEU A 29 8.82 10.77 -0.89
N LEU A 30 8.48 10.26 0.29
CA LEU A 30 7.24 10.61 0.99
C LEU A 30 7.37 11.88 1.84
N PHE A 31 8.54 12.18 2.40
CA PHE A 31 8.77 13.39 3.18
C PHE A 31 9.00 14.62 2.31
N ASP A 32 9.61 14.45 1.14
CA ASP A 32 9.65 15.51 0.14
C ASP A 32 8.24 15.80 -0.40
N ASP A 33 7.78 17.03 -0.24
CA ASP A 33 6.40 17.42 -0.55
C ASP A 33 6.13 17.45 -2.06
N GLU A 34 7.10 17.85 -2.87
CA GLU A 34 6.99 17.85 -4.33
C GLU A 34 6.88 16.42 -4.87
N SER A 35 7.80 15.55 -4.47
CA SER A 35 7.79 14.14 -4.84
C SER A 35 6.50 13.46 -4.39
N ARG A 36 6.09 13.64 -3.13
CA ARG A 36 4.84 13.08 -2.60
C ARG A 36 3.63 13.51 -3.41
N ARG A 37 3.49 14.81 -3.74
CA ARG A 37 2.37 15.32 -4.55
C ARG A 37 2.36 14.72 -5.94
N ARG A 38 3.53 14.64 -6.59
CA ARG A 38 3.69 14.02 -7.91
C ARG A 38 3.28 12.56 -7.90
N LEU A 39 3.70 11.79 -6.91
CA LEU A 39 3.39 10.37 -6.76
C LEU A 39 1.90 10.13 -6.45
N ILE A 40 1.29 10.96 -5.61
CA ILE A 40 -0.15 10.95 -5.35
C ILE A 40 -0.94 11.23 -6.64
N ALA A 41 -0.53 12.24 -7.40
CA ALA A 41 -1.18 12.59 -8.66
C ALA A 41 -1.02 11.47 -9.71
N GLU A 42 0.19 10.89 -9.82
CA GLU A 42 0.46 9.75 -10.70
C GLU A 42 -0.44 8.57 -10.36
N HIS A 43 -0.48 8.16 -9.09
CA HIS A 43 -1.34 7.07 -8.63
C HIS A 43 -2.81 7.39 -8.87
N ARG A 44 -3.26 8.63 -8.64
CA ARG A 44 -4.66 9.03 -8.87
C ARG A 44 -5.09 8.85 -10.31
N ASN A 45 -4.19 9.13 -11.27
CA ASN A 45 -4.48 9.07 -12.69
C ASN A 45 -4.57 7.63 -13.22
N SER A 46 -3.85 6.69 -12.61
CA SER A 46 -3.89 5.27 -13.02
C SER A 46 -3.59 4.33 -11.85
N PRO A 47 -4.50 4.18 -10.86
CA PRO A 47 -4.24 3.40 -9.63
C PRO A 47 -3.88 1.93 -9.88
N VAL A 48 -4.47 1.34 -10.93
CA VAL A 48 -4.31 -0.07 -11.31
C VAL A 48 -3.38 -0.26 -12.52
N GLY A 49 -2.78 0.82 -13.03
CA GLY A 49 -2.04 0.84 -14.29
C GLY A 49 -2.97 0.83 -15.52
N ASN A 50 -2.43 1.21 -16.67
CA ASN A 50 -3.17 1.18 -17.93
C ASN A 50 -2.74 -0.02 -18.77
N ALA A 51 -3.71 -0.89 -19.09
CA ALA A 51 -3.49 -2.00 -20.00
C ALA A 51 -3.07 -1.50 -21.39
N PRO A 52 -2.24 -2.27 -22.13
CA PRO A 52 -1.93 -1.95 -23.51
C PRO A 52 -3.22 -1.98 -24.36
N THR A 53 -3.36 -1.01 -25.24
CA THR A 53 -4.46 -0.96 -26.23
C THR A 53 -3.86 -0.96 -27.63
N ASN A 54 -4.65 -1.29 -28.66
CA ASN A 54 -4.14 -1.44 -30.04
C ASN A 54 -3.32 -0.21 -30.49
N GLY A 55 -1.99 -0.37 -30.55
CA GLY A 55 -1.03 0.67 -30.95
C GLY A 55 -0.47 1.54 -29.83
N ARG A 56 -0.85 1.33 -28.56
CA ARG A 56 -0.30 2.04 -27.39
C ARG A 56 0.29 1.06 -26.38
N ALA A 57 1.55 1.30 -26.02
CA ALA A 57 2.21 0.55 -24.96
C ALA A 57 1.49 0.74 -23.60
N ALA A 58 1.65 -0.21 -22.70
CA ALA A 58 1.20 -0.08 -21.33
C ALA A 58 1.85 1.15 -20.69
N VAL A 59 1.08 1.90 -19.90
CA VAL A 59 1.65 2.98 -19.08
C VAL A 59 2.07 2.34 -17.77
N GLU A 60 3.37 2.07 -17.64
CA GLU A 60 3.94 1.65 -16.37
C GLU A 60 3.97 2.81 -15.38
N HIS A 61 3.82 2.48 -14.11
CA HIS A 61 4.15 3.40 -13.03
C HIS A 61 5.63 3.77 -13.07
N SER A 62 5.93 5.00 -12.66
CA SER A 62 7.29 5.47 -12.46
C SER A 62 8.03 4.56 -11.48
N HIS A 63 9.35 4.53 -11.60
CA HIS A 63 10.21 3.72 -10.73
C HIS A 63 10.00 4.06 -9.23
N GLU A 64 9.80 5.34 -8.93
CA GLU A 64 9.55 5.81 -7.56
C GLU A 64 8.19 5.36 -7.03
N LEU A 65 7.12 5.47 -7.84
CA LEU A 65 5.81 4.98 -7.43
C LEU A 65 5.83 3.46 -7.23
N ARG A 66 6.51 2.72 -8.12
CA ARG A 66 6.72 1.27 -7.96
C ARG A 66 7.43 0.94 -6.66
N THR A 67 8.50 1.67 -6.32
CA THR A 67 9.27 1.47 -5.08
C THR A 67 8.37 1.60 -3.84
N ILE A 68 7.51 2.62 -3.81
CA ILE A 68 6.56 2.85 -2.71
C ILE A 68 5.48 1.76 -2.69
N LEU A 69 4.90 1.42 -3.83
CA LEU A 69 3.89 0.39 -3.96
C LEU A 69 4.42 -0.98 -3.51
N ASP A 70 5.66 -1.32 -3.85
CA ASP A 70 6.29 -2.58 -3.46
C ASP A 70 6.47 -2.66 -1.94
N LYS A 71 6.84 -1.57 -1.26
CA LYS A 71 6.85 -1.52 0.21
C LYS A 71 5.45 -1.75 0.78
N MET A 72 4.44 -1.05 0.26
CA MET A 72 3.06 -1.16 0.75
C MET A 72 2.46 -2.55 0.51
N ARG A 73 2.75 -3.17 -0.64
CA ARG A 73 2.19 -4.47 -1.04
C ARG A 73 2.79 -5.64 -0.25
N ARG A 74 4.02 -5.52 0.27
CA ARG A 74 4.68 -6.54 1.11
C ARG A 74 4.20 -6.59 2.57
N ALA A 75 3.37 -5.64 3.00
CA ALA A 75 2.88 -5.60 4.38
C ALA A 75 2.11 -6.88 4.78
N PRO A 76 2.20 -7.31 6.07
CA PRO A 76 1.44 -8.43 6.62
C PRO A 76 -0.06 -8.31 6.36
N MET A 77 -0.78 -9.43 6.37
CA MET A 77 -2.24 -9.43 6.14
C MET A 77 -3.02 -8.76 7.28
N ALA A 78 -2.54 -8.87 8.52
CA ALA A 78 -3.20 -8.23 9.65
C ALA A 78 -3.10 -6.70 9.53
N GLY A 79 -4.24 -6.01 9.66
CA GLY A 79 -4.34 -4.55 9.54
C GLY A 79 -4.28 -4.03 8.10
N LYS A 80 -4.19 -4.90 7.09
CA LYS A 80 -4.03 -4.46 5.70
C LYS A 80 -5.34 -3.94 5.14
N TYR A 81 -5.33 -2.73 4.58
CA TYR A 81 -6.46 -2.22 3.82
C TYR A 81 -6.64 -3.00 2.52
N VAL A 82 -7.88 -3.36 2.21
CA VAL A 82 -8.30 -4.08 1.01
C VAL A 82 -9.52 -3.42 0.39
N SER A 83 -9.66 -3.49 -0.92
CA SER A 83 -10.88 -3.08 -1.61
C SER A 83 -11.92 -4.21 -1.53
N VAL A 84 -13.17 -3.84 -1.27
CA VAL A 84 -14.30 -4.77 -1.19
C VAL A 84 -15.38 -4.29 -2.15
N CYS A 85 -15.65 -5.08 -3.17
CA CYS A 85 -16.74 -4.84 -4.12
C CYS A 85 -18.07 -5.23 -3.46
N ILE A 86 -18.90 -4.23 -3.16
CA ILE A 86 -20.27 -4.42 -2.64
C ILE A 86 -21.23 -4.61 -3.81
N ARG A 87 -21.06 -3.79 -4.85
CA ARG A 87 -21.77 -3.90 -6.11
C ARG A 87 -20.84 -3.53 -7.26
N MET A 88 -20.73 -4.45 -8.22
CA MET A 88 -19.84 -4.31 -9.36
C MET A 88 -20.12 -3.00 -10.14
N PHE A 89 -19.07 -2.25 -10.44
CA PHE A 89 -19.11 -0.96 -11.15
C PHE A 89 -19.92 0.16 -10.48
N GLU A 90 -20.30 0.01 -9.20
CA GLU A 90 -21.14 1.01 -8.53
C GLU A 90 -20.69 1.32 -7.10
N GLN A 91 -20.39 0.29 -6.30
CA GLN A 91 -20.17 0.46 -4.87
C GLN A 91 -18.99 -0.39 -4.39
N TYR A 92 -17.96 0.32 -3.95
CA TYR A 92 -16.75 -0.23 -3.37
C TYR A 92 -16.55 0.36 -1.99
N LYS A 93 -16.00 -0.43 -1.08
CA LYS A 93 -15.65 -0.01 0.28
C LYS A 93 -14.25 -0.45 0.63
N ILE A 94 -13.65 0.22 1.60
CA ILE A 94 -12.38 -0.22 2.18
C ILE A 94 -12.68 -1.18 3.31
N GLY A 95 -12.02 -2.33 3.30
CA GLY A 95 -11.97 -3.27 4.41
C GLY A 95 -10.59 -3.27 5.08
N ILE A 96 -10.52 -3.66 6.35
CA ILE A 96 -9.29 -3.93 7.09
C ILE A 96 -9.22 -5.44 7.34
N ALA A 97 -8.17 -6.07 6.80
CA ALA A 97 -7.97 -7.50 6.93
C ALA A 97 -7.51 -7.87 8.35
N SER A 98 -8.19 -8.85 8.95
CA SER A 98 -7.85 -9.34 10.30
C SER A 98 -6.53 -10.13 10.35
N GLY A 99 -6.04 -10.61 9.19
CA GLY A 99 -4.90 -11.51 9.08
C GLY A 99 -5.16 -12.96 9.52
N ILE A 100 -6.38 -13.28 9.98
CA ILE A 100 -6.76 -14.62 10.44
C ILE A 100 -7.71 -15.25 9.43
N ARG A 101 -7.34 -16.43 8.93
CA ARG A 101 -8.18 -17.18 7.97
C ARG A 101 -9.57 -17.44 8.57
N GLY A 102 -10.60 -17.17 7.78
CA GLY A 102 -12.00 -17.40 8.16
C GLY A 102 -12.64 -16.29 9.00
N LYS A 103 -11.87 -15.29 9.45
CA LYS A 103 -12.45 -14.08 10.06
C LYS A 103 -12.79 -13.06 8.96
N PRO A 104 -13.98 -12.44 9.01
CA PRO A 104 -14.35 -11.40 8.05
C PRO A 104 -13.43 -10.18 8.18
N VAL A 105 -13.37 -9.38 7.12
CA VAL A 105 -12.72 -8.07 7.13
C VAL A 105 -13.60 -7.06 7.87
N GLU A 106 -12.99 -6.12 8.56
CA GLU A 106 -13.71 -4.99 9.15
C GLU A 106 -13.99 -3.96 8.06
N MET A 107 -15.25 -3.62 7.83
CA MET A 107 -15.67 -2.72 6.76
C MET A 107 -15.69 -1.29 7.26
N LEU A 108 -15.04 -0.39 6.54
CA LEU A 108 -15.15 1.05 6.77
C LEU A 108 -16.44 1.61 6.15
N ASP A 109 -16.87 2.76 6.64
CA ASP A 109 -18.16 3.37 6.25
C ASP A 109 -18.09 4.04 4.87
N GLU A 110 -16.92 4.56 4.48
CA GLU A 110 -16.74 5.26 3.22
C GLU A 110 -17.07 4.38 2.00
N VAL A 111 -17.87 4.93 1.08
CA VAL A 111 -18.26 4.29 -0.19
C VAL A 111 -17.60 5.02 -1.36
N TYR A 112 -17.09 4.24 -2.31
CA TYR A 112 -16.43 4.70 -3.52
C TYR A 112 -17.20 4.22 -4.75
N SER A 113 -17.31 5.08 -5.76
CA SER A 113 -18.06 4.83 -6.99
C SER A 113 -17.31 3.96 -8.01
N SER A 114 -16.02 3.75 -7.82
CA SER A 114 -15.20 2.88 -8.67
C SER A 114 -14.11 2.18 -7.88
N GLU A 115 -13.57 1.10 -8.45
CA GLU A 115 -12.45 0.37 -7.88
C GLU A 115 -11.20 1.26 -7.79
N GLU A 116 -10.92 2.05 -8.83
CA GLU A 116 -9.78 2.95 -8.90
C GLU A 116 -9.84 4.03 -7.82
N ALA A 117 -11.03 4.59 -7.56
CA ALA A 117 -11.23 5.56 -6.48
C ALA A 117 -10.98 4.92 -5.10
N CYS A 118 -11.43 3.68 -4.91
CA CYS A 118 -11.20 2.93 -3.69
C CYS A 118 -9.71 2.60 -3.49
N GLU A 119 -9.02 2.12 -4.52
CA GLU A 119 -7.59 1.81 -4.49
C GLU A 119 -6.75 3.07 -4.22
N HIS A 120 -7.10 4.21 -4.82
CA HIS A 120 -6.43 5.47 -4.53
C HIS A 120 -6.65 5.93 -3.08
N ALA A 121 -7.85 5.77 -2.54
CA ALA A 121 -8.11 6.08 -1.14
C ALA A 121 -7.32 5.17 -0.19
N ILE A 122 -7.19 3.88 -0.52
CA ILE A 122 -6.32 2.94 0.20
C ILE A 122 -4.86 3.40 0.15
N PHE A 123 -4.37 3.83 -1.01
CA PHE A 123 -3.03 4.36 -1.17
C PHE A 123 -2.76 5.57 -0.27
N LEU A 124 -3.70 6.52 -0.20
CA LEU A 124 -3.59 7.68 0.69
C LEU A 124 -3.56 7.30 2.18
N LYS A 125 -4.43 6.37 2.61
CA LYS A 125 -4.40 5.86 4.00
C LYS A 125 -3.06 5.20 4.32
N ARG A 126 -2.50 4.40 3.40
CA ARG A 126 -1.18 3.76 3.56
C ARG A 126 -0.02 4.76 3.62
N ILE A 127 -0.07 5.85 2.84
CA ILE A 127 0.91 6.94 2.96
C ILE A 127 0.85 7.56 4.35
N ALA A 128 -0.36 7.90 4.82
CA ALA A 128 -0.55 8.50 6.14
C ALA A 128 0.00 7.58 7.24
N ASP A 129 -0.28 6.28 7.18
CA ASP A 129 0.20 5.31 8.16
C ASP A 129 1.73 5.18 8.15
N LEU A 130 2.35 5.13 6.96
CA LEU A 130 3.82 5.11 6.84
C LEU A 130 4.43 6.40 7.38
N MET A 131 3.87 7.56 7.04
CA MET A 131 4.36 8.83 7.54
C MET A 131 4.22 8.95 9.07
N ASN A 132 3.13 8.46 9.64
CA ASN A 132 2.93 8.44 11.10
C ASN A 132 3.86 7.46 11.81
N HIS A 133 4.27 6.38 11.14
CA HIS A 133 5.17 5.38 11.74
C HIS A 133 6.64 5.83 11.71
N TYR A 134 7.04 6.57 10.67
CA TYR A 134 8.44 6.94 10.43
C TYR A 134 8.76 8.43 10.66
N GLY A 135 7.75 9.29 10.78
CA GLY A 135 7.88 10.72 11.06
C GLY A 135 7.83 11.02 12.55
#